data_AF-A0AAW0AIF6-F1
#
_entry.id   AF-A0AAW0AIF6-F1
#
_cell.length_a   1.000
_cell.length_b   1.000
_cell.length_c   1.000
_cell.angle_alpha   90.00
_cell.angle_beta   90.00
_cell.angle_gamma   90.00
#
_symmetry.space_group_name_H-M   'P 1'
#
loop_
_entity.id
_entity.type
_entity.pdbx_description
1 polymer ?
#
loop_
_entity_poly.entity_id
_entity_poly.type
_entity_poly.pdbx_seq_one_letter_code
_entity_poly.pdbx_strand_id
1 'polypeptide(L)'
;MVHGLSFDCPDCLKRCTSKGGLSRHRQIHRQFTPASEEEDENSFQRRFHPLLNALPCNADGEYLPPFSPPAPSPAPPANGLDPQTWAPFESRLEFDFAHYHFVELQTSEHQINTALDLWAATVTQFGKTAPWQNAAELYATIDSIQQGDMPWKTYQMRYTGPSPPSTPPRWMTQTYEVCARDLRAVLHHQLGSPDFKDAVDMVPYLQFNHAGHRVWSNLMSGDWAWKQAVSICSAFAGEKLELEEQSLDPLQRLGLKLQNL
;
A
#
# COMPACT_ATOMS: atom_id res chain seq x y z
N MET A 1 -9.24 -58.23 18.60
CA MET A 1 -9.90 -57.31 17.65
C MET A 1 -9.17 -55.99 17.74
N VAL A 2 -8.41 -55.61 16.70
CA VAL A 2 -7.61 -54.37 16.71
C VAL A 2 -8.48 -53.26 16.13
N HIS A 3 -8.96 -52.36 16.98
CA HIS A 3 -9.61 -51.13 16.52
C HIS A 3 -8.56 -50.26 15.82
N GLY A 4 -8.63 -50.20 14.49
CA GLY A 4 -7.80 -49.30 13.69
C GLY A 4 -8.10 -47.85 14.07
N LEU A 5 -7.04 -47.05 14.26
CA LEU A 5 -7.15 -45.62 14.52
C LEU A 5 -7.92 -44.96 13.37
N SER A 6 -9.15 -44.49 13.64
CA SER A 6 -9.93 -43.73 12.68
C SER A 6 -9.42 -42.28 12.65
N PHE A 7 -9.09 -41.76 11.47
CA PHE A 7 -8.64 -40.38 11.29
C PHE A 7 -9.77 -39.50 10.75
N ASP A 8 -10.93 -39.57 11.39
CA ASP A 8 -12.09 -38.76 11.01
C ASP A 8 -11.96 -37.35 11.59
N CYS A 9 -12.28 -36.34 10.77
CA CYS A 9 -12.31 -34.95 11.21
C CYS A 9 -13.51 -34.71 12.13
N PRO A 10 -13.35 -34.14 13.34
CA PRO A 10 -14.49 -33.88 14.22
C PRO A 10 -15.43 -32.79 13.71
N ASP A 11 -14.93 -31.88 12.87
CA ASP A 11 -15.66 -30.66 12.46
C ASP A 11 -16.54 -30.90 11.23
N CYS A 12 -16.12 -31.76 10.30
CA CYS A 12 -16.88 -32.09 9.09
C CYS A 12 -17.01 -33.58 8.79
N LEU A 13 -16.55 -34.44 9.70
CA LEU A 13 -16.63 -35.91 9.61
C LEU A 13 -15.91 -36.53 8.40
N LYS A 14 -15.05 -35.75 7.72
CA LYS A 14 -14.25 -36.26 6.60
C LYS A 14 -13.19 -37.26 7.10
N ARG A 15 -13.18 -38.45 6.50
CA ARG A 15 -12.18 -39.50 6.77
C ARG A 15 -10.86 -39.20 6.11
N CYS A 16 -9.80 -39.03 6.90
CA CYS A 16 -8.45 -38.85 6.41
C CYS A 16 -7.70 -40.18 6.36
N THR A 17 -6.71 -40.30 5.48
CA THR A 17 -5.94 -41.55 5.28
C THR A 17 -4.80 -41.72 6.29
N SER A 18 -4.43 -40.67 7.02
CA SER A 18 -3.38 -40.71 8.04
C SER A 18 -3.57 -39.59 9.07
N LYS A 19 -2.90 -39.73 10.22
CA LYS A 19 -2.82 -38.69 11.26
C LYS A 19 -2.25 -37.36 10.73
N GLY A 20 -1.25 -37.44 9.85
CA GLY A 20 -0.69 -36.26 9.17
C GLY A 20 -1.68 -35.60 8.22
N GLY A 21 -2.46 -36.41 7.48
CA GLY A 21 -3.54 -35.94 6.62
C GLY A 21 -4.65 -35.23 7.40
N LEU A 22 -5.03 -35.76 8.56
CA LEU A 22 -6.01 -35.15 9.46
C LEU A 22 -5.51 -33.80 10.01
N SER A 23 -4.24 -33.72 10.41
CA SER A 23 -3.64 -32.47 10.92
C SER A 23 -3.64 -31.36 9.86
N ARG A 24 -3.27 -31.69 8.61
CA ARG A 24 -3.33 -30.75 7.48
C ARG A 24 -4.76 -30.38 7.11
N HIS A 25 -5.67 -31.35 7.11
CA HIS A 25 -7.09 -31.09 6.83
C HIS A 25 -7.73 -30.15 7.85
N ARG A 26 -7.36 -30.24 9.13
CA ARG A 26 -7.82 -29.31 10.19
C ARG A 26 -7.39 -27.85 9.95
N GLN A 27 -6.37 -27.60 9.12
CA GLN A 27 -6.03 -26.22 8.73
C GLN A 27 -7.13 -25.56 7.87
N ILE A 28 -7.97 -26.35 7.20
CA ILE A 28 -9.13 -25.85 6.43
C ILE A 28 -10.24 -25.40 7.38
N HIS A 29 -10.34 -26.03 8.56
CA HIS A 29 -11.22 -25.62 9.66
C HIS A 29 -10.57 -24.62 10.61
N ARG A 30 -9.37 -24.13 10.28
CA ARG A 30 -8.78 -23.03 11.03
C ARG A 30 -9.70 -21.84 10.80
N GLN A 31 -10.59 -21.60 11.76
CA GLN A 31 -11.17 -20.28 11.93
C GLN A 31 -9.97 -19.34 11.94
N PHE A 32 -9.90 -18.45 10.95
CA PHE A 32 -9.10 -17.25 11.10
C PHE A 32 -9.49 -16.72 12.47
N THR A 33 -8.52 -16.59 13.39
CA THR A 33 -8.72 -15.73 14.54
C THR A 33 -9.21 -14.44 13.91
N PRO A 34 -10.47 -14.00 14.15
CA PRO A 34 -10.86 -12.69 13.67
C PRO A 34 -9.78 -11.73 14.20
N ALA A 35 -9.42 -10.72 13.41
CA ALA A 35 -8.77 -9.56 13.99
C ALA A 35 -9.56 -9.26 15.27
N SER A 36 -8.85 -9.22 16.41
CA SER A 36 -9.42 -9.06 17.75
C SER A 36 -10.74 -8.31 17.65
N GLU A 37 -11.83 -8.93 18.14
CA GLU A 37 -13.19 -8.39 18.22
C GLU A 37 -13.16 -6.89 17.98
N GLU A 38 -13.80 -6.42 16.90
CA GLU A 38 -13.90 -4.99 16.56
C GLU A 38 -14.37 -4.22 17.80
N GLU A 39 -13.42 -3.84 18.66
CA GLU A 39 -13.60 -2.87 19.71
C GLU A 39 -13.94 -1.61 18.92
N ASP A 40 -15.21 -1.17 19.03
CA ASP A 40 -15.74 -0.01 18.32
C ASP A 40 -14.66 1.06 18.17
N GLU A 41 -14.44 1.69 17.02
CA GLU A 41 -13.43 2.75 16.94
C GLU A 41 -13.70 3.90 17.96
N ASN A 42 -14.95 4.02 18.42
CA ASN A 42 -15.40 4.89 19.52
C ASN A 42 -14.89 4.51 20.92
N SER A 43 -14.18 3.41 21.03
CA SER A 43 -13.72 2.81 22.28
C SER A 43 -12.27 3.17 22.62
N PHE A 44 -11.58 3.87 21.70
CA PHE A 44 -10.18 4.25 21.85
C PHE A 44 -10.02 5.76 22.03
N GLN A 45 -9.15 6.14 22.97
CA GLN A 45 -8.70 7.53 23.10
C GLN A 45 -7.44 7.74 22.26
N ARG A 46 -7.48 8.66 21.29
CA ARG A 46 -6.30 9.11 20.54
C ARG A 46 -5.81 10.46 21.08
N ARG A 47 -4.49 10.60 21.26
CA ARG A 47 -3.81 11.86 21.61
C ARG A 47 -2.76 12.17 20.54
N PHE A 48 -3.04 13.16 19.70
CA PHE A 48 -2.16 13.55 18.61
C PHE A 48 -0.92 14.32 19.10
N HIS A 49 0.14 14.28 18.30
CA HIS A 49 1.35 15.03 18.58
C HIS A 49 1.06 16.54 18.63
N PRO A 50 1.44 17.26 19.70
CA PRO A 50 0.95 18.63 19.94
C PRO A 50 1.51 19.68 18.96
N LEU A 51 2.61 19.36 18.28
CA LEU A 51 3.30 20.30 17.38
C LEU A 51 3.05 20.02 15.89
N LEU A 52 2.38 18.92 15.55
CA LEU A 52 2.07 18.56 14.17
C LEU A 52 0.55 18.58 14.00
N ASN A 53 0.06 19.32 13.00
CA ASN A 53 -1.37 19.52 12.77
C ASN A 53 -1.84 19.03 11.38
N ALA A 54 -0.90 18.68 10.49
CA ALA A 54 -1.16 18.30 9.10
C ALA A 54 -2.10 19.26 8.36
N LEU A 55 -2.05 20.55 8.69
CA LEU A 55 -2.83 21.54 7.98
C LEU A 55 -2.29 21.68 6.55
N PRO A 56 -3.17 21.75 5.52
CA PRO A 56 -2.74 21.95 4.15
C PRO A 56 -1.88 23.21 4.02
N CYS A 57 -0.76 23.09 3.32
CA CYS A 57 0.15 24.20 3.02
C CYS A 57 0.55 24.21 1.55
N ASN A 58 1.03 25.36 1.07
CA ASN A 58 1.63 25.46 -0.26
C ASN A 58 3.08 24.91 -0.26
N ALA A 59 3.75 24.96 -1.42
CA ALA A 59 5.12 24.46 -1.58
C ALA A 59 6.15 25.16 -0.69
N ASP A 60 5.86 26.38 -0.25
CA ASP A 60 6.69 27.19 0.65
C ASP A 60 6.41 26.91 2.14
N GLY A 61 5.45 26.02 2.43
CA GLY A 61 5.07 25.65 3.80
C GLY A 61 4.08 26.62 4.45
N GLU A 62 3.53 27.58 3.71
CA GLU A 62 2.52 28.51 4.21
C GLU A 62 1.14 27.84 4.25
N TYR A 63 0.46 27.93 5.40
CA TYR A 63 -0.85 27.30 5.56
C TYR A 63 -1.90 27.92 4.62
N LEU A 64 -2.66 27.04 3.97
CA LEU A 64 -3.77 27.44 3.13
C LEU A 64 -4.98 27.84 4.00
N PRO A 65 -5.81 28.80 3.54
CA PRO A 65 -7.07 29.10 4.19
C PRO A 65 -7.95 27.85 4.35
N PRO A 66 -8.76 27.76 5.42
CA PRO A 66 -9.73 26.68 5.58
C PRO A 66 -10.63 26.55 4.33
N PHE A 67 -10.91 25.32 3.92
CA PHE A 67 -11.74 24.99 2.75
C PHE A 67 -11.20 25.47 1.39
N SER A 68 -9.89 25.71 1.29
CA SER A 68 -9.25 25.95 0.00
C SER A 68 -9.51 24.77 -0.95
N PRO A 69 -9.97 25.02 -2.19
CA PRO A 69 -10.17 23.94 -3.14
C PRO A 69 -8.83 23.27 -3.46
N PRO A 70 -8.79 21.94 -3.64
CA PRO A 70 -7.59 21.27 -4.11
C PRO A 70 -7.17 21.87 -5.46
N ALA A 71 -5.87 21.82 -5.75
CA ALA A 71 -5.37 22.23 -7.05
C ALA A 71 -6.14 21.46 -8.15
N PRO A 72 -6.55 22.12 -9.24
CA PRO A 72 -7.24 21.44 -10.32
C PRO A 72 -6.33 20.32 -10.84
N SER A 73 -6.80 19.07 -10.76
CA SER A 73 -6.11 17.98 -11.44
C SER A 73 -5.93 18.35 -12.90
N PRO A 74 -4.78 18.01 -13.53
CA PRO A 74 -4.63 18.17 -14.96
C PRO A 74 -5.85 17.52 -15.62
N ALA A 75 -6.60 18.30 -16.39
CA ALA A 75 -7.81 17.82 -17.02
C ALA A 75 -7.45 16.56 -17.82
N PRO A 76 -8.19 15.45 -17.69
CA PRO A 76 -8.01 14.33 -18.60
C PRO A 76 -8.08 14.87 -20.03
N PRO A 77 -7.23 14.39 -20.96
CA PRO A 77 -7.19 14.90 -22.32
C PRO A 77 -8.61 15.03 -22.86
N ALA A 78 -8.96 16.25 -23.30
CA ALA A 78 -10.33 16.61 -23.66
C ALA A 78 -10.82 15.74 -24.82
N ASN A 79 -11.58 14.70 -24.47
CA ASN A 79 -11.95 13.58 -25.33
C ASN A 79 -10.72 12.76 -25.75
N GLY A 80 -10.80 11.43 -25.70
CA GLY A 80 -9.72 10.50 -26.07
C GLY A 80 -9.37 10.51 -27.57
N LEU A 81 -9.07 11.70 -28.10
CA LEU A 81 -8.57 12.00 -29.43
C LEU A 81 -7.06 11.84 -29.52
N ASP A 82 -6.36 11.78 -28.38
CA ASP A 82 -4.99 11.29 -28.34
C ASP A 82 -5.02 9.74 -28.39
N PRO A 83 -4.50 9.11 -29.46
CA PRO A 83 -4.39 7.65 -29.54
C PRO A 83 -3.64 7.03 -28.35
N GLN A 84 -2.83 7.79 -27.62
CA GLN A 84 -2.11 7.33 -26.43
C GLN A 84 -2.97 7.33 -25.15
N THR A 85 -4.18 7.89 -25.18
CA THR A 85 -5.05 7.99 -23.98
C THR A 85 -5.33 6.62 -23.37
N TRP A 86 -5.50 5.60 -24.21
CA TRP A 86 -5.80 4.23 -23.79
C TRP A 86 -4.64 3.27 -24.00
N ALA A 87 -3.46 3.74 -24.43
CA ALA A 87 -2.33 2.86 -24.69
C ALA A 87 -2.06 1.95 -23.46
N PRO A 88 -1.80 0.65 -23.64
CA PRO A 88 -1.57 -0.07 -24.89
C PRO A 88 -2.83 -0.55 -25.62
N PHE A 89 -4.03 -0.21 -25.13
CA PHE A 89 -5.31 -0.54 -25.76
C PHE A 89 -5.60 0.40 -26.95
N GLU A 90 -6.19 -0.13 -28.03
CA GLU A 90 -6.51 0.65 -29.23
C GLU A 90 -7.80 1.47 -29.05
N SER A 91 -8.62 1.11 -28.06
CA SER A 91 -9.90 1.76 -27.79
C SER A 91 -10.28 1.76 -26.31
N ARG A 92 -11.17 2.69 -25.93
CA ARG A 92 -11.81 2.68 -24.61
C ARG A 92 -12.52 1.35 -24.32
N LEU A 93 -13.17 0.77 -25.33
CA LEU A 93 -13.91 -0.49 -25.16
C LEU A 93 -12.98 -1.64 -24.78
N GLU A 94 -11.80 -1.72 -25.40
CA GLU A 94 -10.76 -2.67 -25.02
C GLU A 94 -10.27 -2.46 -23.57
N PHE A 95 -9.97 -1.22 -23.20
CA PHE A 95 -9.57 -0.89 -21.84
C PHE A 95 -10.66 -1.28 -20.81
N ASP A 96 -11.90 -0.86 -21.04
CA ASP A 96 -13.02 -1.11 -20.12
C ASP A 96 -13.29 -2.62 -19.99
N PHE A 97 -13.18 -3.39 -21.09
CA PHE A 97 -13.29 -4.85 -21.06
C PHE A 97 -12.17 -5.50 -20.24
N ALA A 98 -10.92 -5.10 -20.48
CA ALA A 98 -9.76 -5.60 -19.75
C ALA A 98 -9.87 -5.28 -18.26
N HIS A 99 -10.20 -4.03 -17.91
CA HIS A 99 -10.40 -3.57 -16.53
C HIS A 99 -11.49 -4.37 -15.82
N TYR A 100 -12.66 -4.50 -16.45
CA TYR A 100 -13.78 -5.23 -15.87
C TYR A 100 -13.44 -6.70 -15.61
N HIS A 101 -12.85 -7.40 -16.59
CA HIS A 101 -12.55 -8.82 -16.43
C HIS A 101 -11.37 -9.10 -15.49
N PHE A 102 -10.34 -8.26 -15.51
CA PHE A 102 -9.10 -8.49 -14.76
C PHE A 102 -9.15 -7.91 -13.34
N VAL A 103 -9.60 -6.65 -13.18
CA VAL A 103 -9.56 -5.93 -11.90
C VAL A 103 -10.83 -6.18 -11.09
N GLU A 104 -12.00 -5.98 -11.71
CA GLU A 104 -13.28 -6.02 -10.98
C GLU A 104 -13.78 -7.45 -10.78
N LEU A 105 -13.94 -8.21 -11.85
CA LEU A 105 -14.59 -9.53 -11.83
C LEU A 105 -13.61 -10.68 -11.53
N GLN A 106 -12.30 -10.47 -11.76
CA GLN A 106 -11.24 -11.49 -11.63
C GLN A 106 -11.64 -12.81 -12.34
N THR A 107 -12.06 -12.67 -13.58
CA THR A 107 -12.68 -13.74 -14.37
C THR A 107 -11.66 -14.84 -14.69
N SER A 108 -12.10 -16.11 -14.67
CA SER A 108 -11.21 -17.22 -15.07
C SER A 108 -10.82 -17.13 -16.56
N GLU A 109 -9.63 -17.62 -16.93
CA GLU A 109 -9.17 -17.65 -18.34
C GLU A 109 -10.18 -18.30 -19.29
N HIS A 110 -10.82 -19.39 -18.85
CA HIS A 110 -11.86 -20.06 -19.63
C HIS A 110 -13.05 -19.13 -19.93
N GLN A 111 -13.50 -18.37 -18.93
CA GLN A 111 -14.60 -17.43 -19.10
C GLN A 111 -14.19 -16.19 -19.90
N ILE A 112 -12.94 -15.71 -19.75
CA ILE A 112 -12.39 -14.64 -20.60
C ILE A 112 -12.38 -15.10 -22.07
N ASN A 113 -11.88 -16.30 -22.36
CA ASN A 113 -11.90 -16.86 -23.71
C ASN A 113 -13.32 -16.97 -24.27
N THR A 114 -14.29 -17.34 -23.44
CA THR A 114 -15.71 -17.36 -23.83
C THR A 114 -16.21 -15.97 -24.19
N ALA A 115 -15.89 -14.95 -23.38
CA ALA A 115 -16.28 -13.57 -23.64
C ALA A 115 -15.62 -13.01 -24.92
N LEU A 116 -14.35 -13.34 -25.17
CA LEU A 116 -13.62 -12.97 -26.39
C LEU A 116 -14.21 -13.65 -27.64
N ASP A 117 -14.64 -14.91 -27.54
CA ASP A 117 -15.31 -15.62 -28.65
C ASP A 117 -16.66 -14.97 -29.00
N LEU A 118 -17.44 -14.58 -27.99
CA LEU A 118 -18.70 -13.84 -28.19
C LEU A 118 -18.46 -12.47 -28.83
N TRP A 119 -17.42 -11.76 -28.40
CA TRP A 119 -17.02 -10.50 -29.01
C TRP A 119 -16.63 -10.74 -30.48
N ALA A 120 -15.73 -11.71 -30.75
CA ALA A 120 -15.29 -12.08 -32.09
C ALA A 120 -16.47 -12.41 -33.02
N ALA A 121 -17.43 -13.21 -32.55
CA ALA A 121 -18.63 -13.57 -33.29
C ALA A 121 -19.47 -12.33 -33.69
N THR A 122 -19.50 -11.30 -32.84
CA THR A 122 -20.22 -10.06 -33.10
C THR A 122 -19.50 -9.18 -34.11
N VAL A 123 -18.19 -8.95 -33.94
CA VAL A 123 -17.42 -8.05 -34.83
C VAL A 123 -17.15 -8.63 -36.21
N THR A 124 -17.10 -9.96 -36.32
CA THR A 124 -16.94 -10.66 -37.61
C THR A 124 -18.08 -10.33 -38.58
N GLN A 125 -19.29 -10.08 -38.06
CA GLN A 125 -20.45 -9.66 -38.88
C GLN A 125 -20.22 -8.32 -39.60
N PHE A 126 -19.32 -7.48 -39.07
CA PHE A 126 -18.96 -6.19 -39.63
C PHE A 126 -17.61 -6.22 -40.37
N GLY A 127 -17.06 -7.41 -40.65
CA GLY A 127 -15.77 -7.58 -41.31
C GLY A 127 -14.57 -7.16 -40.46
N LYS A 128 -14.73 -7.13 -39.13
CA LYS A 128 -13.67 -6.77 -38.17
C LYS A 128 -13.24 -7.99 -37.35
N THR A 129 -12.07 -7.89 -36.73
CA THR A 129 -11.52 -8.90 -35.81
C THR A 129 -11.62 -8.41 -34.37
N ALA A 130 -11.72 -9.35 -33.42
CA ALA A 130 -11.62 -9.04 -32.00
C ALA A 130 -10.19 -8.61 -31.64
N PRO A 131 -10.01 -7.80 -30.58
CA PRO A 131 -8.71 -7.30 -30.16
C PRO A 131 -7.75 -8.39 -29.66
N TRP A 132 -8.30 -9.47 -29.08
CA TRP A 132 -7.51 -10.60 -28.57
C TRP A 132 -8.13 -11.93 -28.99
N GLN A 133 -7.28 -12.89 -29.37
CA GLN A 133 -7.69 -14.25 -29.71
C GLN A 133 -7.96 -15.10 -28.46
N ASN A 134 -7.32 -14.77 -27.34
CA ASN A 134 -7.42 -15.52 -26.09
C ASN A 134 -6.96 -14.66 -24.90
N ALA A 135 -7.15 -15.20 -23.69
CA ALA A 135 -6.76 -14.56 -22.44
C ALA A 135 -5.25 -14.26 -22.35
N ALA A 136 -4.38 -15.07 -22.95
CA ALA A 136 -2.94 -14.84 -22.89
C ALA A 136 -2.54 -13.58 -23.68
N GLU A 137 -3.17 -13.30 -24.82
CA GLU A 137 -2.96 -12.04 -25.56
C GLU A 137 -3.50 -10.84 -24.77
N LEU A 138 -4.67 -10.97 -24.13
CA LEU A 138 -5.21 -9.94 -23.24
C LEU A 138 -4.22 -9.63 -22.11
N TYR A 139 -3.69 -10.66 -21.44
CA TYR A 139 -2.72 -10.50 -20.37
C TYR A 139 -1.42 -9.89 -20.87
N ALA A 140 -0.94 -10.26 -22.05
CA ALA A 140 0.24 -9.64 -22.65
C ALA A 140 0.03 -8.13 -22.89
N THR A 141 -1.17 -7.72 -23.29
CA THR A 141 -1.52 -6.29 -23.41
C THR A 141 -1.53 -5.61 -22.04
N ILE A 142 -2.14 -6.22 -21.01
CA ILE A 142 -2.11 -5.70 -19.63
C ILE A 142 -0.67 -5.56 -19.12
N ASP A 143 0.18 -6.56 -19.33
CA ASP A 143 1.58 -6.55 -18.90
C ASP A 143 2.42 -5.52 -19.67
N SER A 144 1.96 -5.08 -20.85
CA SER A 144 2.63 -4.06 -21.65
C SER A 144 2.33 -2.62 -21.22
N ILE A 145 1.40 -2.41 -20.27
CA ILE A 145 1.08 -1.10 -19.71
C ILE A 145 2.36 -0.44 -19.18
N GLN A 146 2.75 0.69 -19.79
CA GLN A 146 3.93 1.47 -19.41
C GLN A 146 3.57 2.64 -18.47
N GLN A 147 2.28 2.86 -18.22
CA GLN A 147 1.81 3.91 -17.33
C GLN A 147 2.24 3.62 -15.89
N GLY A 148 2.99 4.56 -15.32
CA GLY A 148 3.55 4.49 -13.98
C GLY A 148 5.05 4.70 -14.00
N ASP A 149 5.54 5.56 -13.12
CA ASP A 149 6.96 5.88 -12.92
C ASP A 149 7.66 4.94 -11.90
N MET A 150 7.00 3.82 -11.54
CA MET A 150 7.46 2.88 -10.52
C MET A 150 7.58 1.44 -11.04
N PRO A 151 8.57 1.15 -11.91
CA PRO A 151 8.78 -0.19 -12.43
C PRO A 151 9.16 -1.16 -11.30
N TRP A 152 8.76 -2.42 -11.45
CA TRP A 152 9.26 -3.51 -10.62
C TRP A 152 10.76 -3.69 -10.84
N LYS A 153 11.50 -3.86 -9.76
CA LYS A 153 12.91 -4.25 -9.76
C LYS A 153 13.02 -5.67 -9.23
N THR A 154 13.73 -6.50 -9.98
CA THR A 154 13.94 -7.90 -9.64
C THR A 154 15.35 -8.10 -9.10
N TYR A 155 15.43 -8.64 -7.89
CA TYR A 155 16.67 -8.93 -7.20
C TYR A 155 16.81 -10.44 -7.02
N GLN A 156 18.00 -10.98 -7.28
CA GLN A 156 18.30 -12.36 -6.96
C GLN A 156 19.02 -12.41 -5.61
N MET A 157 18.40 -13.04 -4.61
CA MET A 157 18.96 -13.20 -3.28
C MET A 157 19.29 -14.67 -3.01
N ARG A 158 20.40 -14.91 -2.32
CA ARG A 158 20.76 -16.22 -1.80
C ARG A 158 21.36 -16.02 -0.42
N TYR A 159 21.14 -16.97 0.48
CA TYR A 159 21.85 -17.00 1.75
C TYR A 159 23.37 -17.11 1.53
N THR A 160 24.12 -16.25 2.23
CA THR A 160 25.59 -16.20 2.17
C THR A 160 26.25 -16.41 3.54
N GLY A 161 25.46 -16.71 4.57
CA GLY A 161 25.97 -16.96 5.92
C GLY A 161 26.59 -18.35 6.09
N PRO A 162 27.07 -18.67 7.32
CA PRO A 162 27.65 -19.97 7.62
C PRO A 162 26.68 -21.12 7.35
N SER A 163 27.15 -22.16 6.68
CA SER A 163 26.38 -23.40 6.51
C SER A 163 26.44 -24.24 7.78
N PRO A 164 25.33 -24.89 8.19
CA PRO A 164 25.39 -25.89 9.25
C PRO A 164 26.32 -27.05 8.85
N PRO A 165 26.87 -27.80 9.83
CA PRO A 165 27.68 -28.99 9.57
C PRO A 165 26.91 -30.15 8.91
N SER A 166 25.57 -30.14 9.06
CA SER A 166 24.67 -31.09 8.40
C SER A 166 24.25 -30.59 7.02
N THR A 167 23.52 -31.42 6.27
CA THR A 167 22.95 -31.04 4.97
C THR A 167 22.10 -29.76 5.11
N PRO A 168 22.47 -28.66 4.43
CA PRO A 168 21.75 -27.39 4.57
C PRO A 168 20.35 -27.48 3.98
N PRO A 169 19.35 -26.83 4.60
CA PRO A 169 18.00 -26.76 4.06
C PRO A 169 17.96 -25.98 2.74
N ARG A 170 16.95 -26.24 1.89
CA ARG A 170 16.85 -25.63 0.55
C ARG A 170 16.87 -24.10 0.57
N TRP A 171 16.32 -23.46 1.60
CA TRP A 171 16.33 -22.00 1.69
C TRP A 171 17.72 -21.40 1.83
N MET A 172 18.71 -22.16 2.31
CA MET A 172 20.11 -21.71 2.38
C MET A 172 20.85 -21.90 1.06
N THR A 173 20.39 -22.79 0.18
CA THR A 173 21.11 -23.17 -1.05
C THR A 173 20.46 -22.62 -2.31
N GLN A 174 19.16 -22.33 -2.27
CA GLN A 174 18.39 -21.83 -3.39
C GLN A 174 18.53 -20.32 -3.55
N THR A 175 18.62 -19.87 -4.79
CA THR A 175 18.46 -18.46 -5.14
C THR A 175 16.97 -18.14 -5.27
N TYR A 176 16.56 -17.07 -4.62
CA TYR A 176 15.20 -16.55 -4.65
C TYR A 176 15.16 -15.24 -5.43
N GLU A 177 14.13 -15.12 -6.24
CA GLU A 177 13.80 -13.89 -6.91
C GLU A 177 12.91 -13.04 -6.01
N VAL A 178 13.30 -11.78 -5.79
CA VAL A 178 12.53 -10.79 -5.05
C VAL A 178 12.20 -9.63 -5.96
N CYS A 179 10.92 -9.49 -6.26
CA CYS A 179 10.37 -8.37 -7.00
C CYS A 179 9.95 -7.28 -6.00
N ALA A 180 10.55 -6.09 -6.10
CA ALA A 180 10.26 -4.96 -5.22
C ALA A 180 10.12 -3.66 -6.03
N ARG A 181 9.38 -2.69 -5.48
CA ARG A 181 9.33 -1.31 -5.99
C ARG A 181 10.09 -0.37 -5.06
N ASP A 182 10.37 0.83 -5.55
CA ASP A 182 10.88 1.91 -4.70
C ASP A 182 9.78 2.33 -3.72
N LEU A 183 9.89 1.88 -2.46
CA LEU A 183 8.93 2.16 -1.41
C LEU A 183 8.77 3.67 -1.16
N ARG A 184 9.83 4.46 -1.35
CA ARG A 184 9.77 5.91 -1.18
C ARG A 184 8.93 6.53 -2.29
N ALA A 185 9.12 6.11 -3.54
CA ALA A 185 8.29 6.58 -4.65
C ALA A 185 6.82 6.18 -4.44
N VAL A 186 6.55 4.96 -3.98
CA VAL A 186 5.19 4.48 -3.68
C VAL A 186 4.53 5.36 -2.63
N LEU A 187 5.23 5.67 -1.54
CA LEU A 187 4.70 6.54 -0.49
C LEU A 187 4.45 7.96 -1.00
N HIS A 188 5.34 8.53 -1.82
CA HIS A 188 5.11 9.85 -2.43
C HIS A 188 3.87 9.86 -3.33
N HIS A 189 3.66 8.80 -4.12
CA HIS A 189 2.46 8.64 -4.94
C HIS A 189 1.19 8.51 -4.13
N GLN A 190 1.21 7.71 -3.06
CA GLN A 190 0.08 7.58 -2.15
C GLN A 190 -0.24 8.91 -1.48
N LEU A 191 0.75 9.63 -0.98
CA LEU A 191 0.56 10.94 -0.35
C LEU A 191 0.13 12.04 -1.34
N GLY A 192 0.50 11.91 -2.61
CA GLY A 192 0.09 12.83 -3.68
C GLY A 192 -1.28 12.52 -4.28
N SER A 193 -1.85 11.34 -4.00
CA SER A 193 -3.14 10.92 -4.55
C SER A 193 -4.29 11.23 -3.59
N PRO A 194 -5.36 11.90 -4.05
CA PRO A 194 -6.53 12.18 -3.23
C PRO A 194 -7.27 10.91 -2.79
N ASP A 195 -7.08 9.79 -3.49
CA ASP A 195 -7.72 8.51 -3.17
C ASP A 195 -7.25 7.94 -1.81
N PHE A 196 -6.08 8.36 -1.34
CA PHE A 196 -5.50 7.90 -0.07
C PHE A 196 -5.65 8.92 1.07
N LYS A 197 -6.34 10.05 0.85
CA LYS A 197 -6.43 11.15 1.83
C LYS A 197 -6.92 10.70 3.23
N ASP A 198 -7.86 9.76 3.25
CA ASP A 198 -8.48 9.24 4.49
C ASP A 198 -7.92 7.86 4.88
N ALA A 199 -6.99 7.33 4.09
CA ALA A 199 -6.39 6.01 4.31
C ALA A 199 -5.15 6.07 5.21
N VAL A 200 -4.61 7.26 5.47
CA VAL A 200 -3.38 7.47 6.24
C VAL A 200 -3.57 8.60 7.25
N ASP A 201 -3.34 8.33 8.53
CA ASP A 201 -3.23 9.39 9.52
C ASP A 201 -2.00 10.25 9.22
N MET A 202 -2.16 11.57 9.06
CA MET A 202 -1.04 12.45 8.72
C MET A 202 -0.23 12.92 9.93
N VAL A 203 -0.75 12.66 11.14
CA VAL A 203 -0.16 13.11 12.41
C VAL A 203 0.06 11.92 13.33
N PRO A 204 1.28 11.72 13.89
CA PRO A 204 1.49 10.67 14.86
C PRO A 204 0.64 10.86 16.12
N TYR A 205 0.17 9.76 16.68
CA TYR A 205 -0.71 9.79 17.85
C TYR A 205 -0.40 8.67 18.84
N LEU A 206 -0.83 8.89 20.08
CA LEU A 206 -0.86 7.88 21.12
C LEU A 206 -2.29 7.32 21.20
N GLN A 207 -2.46 6.00 21.09
CA GLN A 207 -3.77 5.36 21.21
C GLN A 207 -3.86 4.56 22.51
N PHE A 208 -4.99 4.70 23.21
CA PHE A 208 -5.26 3.99 24.45
C PHE A 208 -6.62 3.31 24.39
N ASN A 209 -6.73 2.09 24.89
CA ASN A 209 -8.02 1.42 25.09
C ASN A 209 -8.75 1.97 26.32
N HIS A 210 -9.96 1.48 26.60
CA HIS A 210 -10.75 1.90 27.76
C HIS A 210 -10.07 1.69 29.11
N ALA A 211 -9.20 0.69 29.22
CA ALA A 211 -8.43 0.43 30.43
C ALA A 211 -7.25 1.41 30.60
N GLY A 212 -7.02 2.30 29.63
CA GLY A 212 -5.90 3.23 29.60
C GLY A 212 -4.59 2.60 29.15
N HIS A 213 -4.61 1.39 28.60
CA HIS A 213 -3.41 0.72 28.10
C HIS A 213 -3.08 1.17 26.68
N ARG A 214 -1.78 1.26 26.40
CA ARG A 214 -1.28 1.63 25.07
C ARG A 214 -1.63 0.55 24.04
N VAL A 215 -2.20 0.98 22.91
CA VAL A 215 -2.50 0.18 21.73
C VAL A 215 -1.80 0.78 20.51
N TRP A 216 -1.47 -0.07 19.53
CA TRP A 216 -0.93 0.33 18.24
C TRP A 216 -1.78 -0.28 17.13
N SER A 217 -2.28 0.55 16.23
CA SER A 217 -3.16 0.16 15.12
C SER A 217 -2.51 0.34 13.76
N ASN A 218 -1.63 1.33 13.60
CA ASN A 218 -0.91 1.61 12.37
C ASN A 218 0.45 2.28 12.63
N LEU A 219 1.18 2.64 11.56
CA LEU A 219 2.49 3.29 11.63
C LEU A 219 2.49 4.54 12.52
N MET A 220 1.44 5.36 12.43
CA MET A 220 1.35 6.68 13.06
C MET A 220 0.96 6.60 14.54
N SER A 221 0.36 5.48 14.96
CA SER A 221 0.25 5.13 16.39
C SER A 221 1.59 4.70 17.01
N GLY A 222 2.61 4.44 16.20
CA GLY A 222 3.92 3.89 16.58
C GLY A 222 4.83 4.85 17.33
N ASP A 223 5.60 4.32 18.29
CA ASP A 223 6.60 5.09 19.05
C ASP A 223 7.68 5.68 18.14
N TRP A 224 8.02 4.98 17.05
CA TRP A 224 8.98 5.47 16.07
C TRP A 224 8.47 6.75 15.39
N ALA A 225 7.23 6.76 14.89
CA ALA A 225 6.64 7.94 14.24
C ALA A 225 6.57 9.13 15.21
N TRP A 226 6.18 8.89 16.46
CA TRP A 226 6.20 9.91 17.50
C TRP A 226 7.61 10.49 17.74
N LYS A 227 8.63 9.63 17.86
CA LYS A 227 10.02 10.08 18.04
C LYS A 227 10.53 10.90 16.85
N GLN A 228 10.18 10.50 15.63
CA GLN A 228 10.51 11.28 14.43
C GLN A 228 9.86 12.66 14.46
N ALA A 229 8.57 12.75 14.81
CA ALA A 229 7.87 14.02 14.96
C ALA A 229 8.56 14.95 15.99
N VAL A 230 8.93 14.42 17.16
CA VAL A 230 9.68 15.19 18.17
C VAL A 230 11.01 15.68 17.62
N SER A 231 11.77 14.83 16.93
CA SER A 231 13.07 15.20 16.35
C SER A 231 12.93 16.32 15.31
N ILE A 232 11.94 16.20 14.42
CA ILE A 232 11.65 17.19 13.37
C ILE A 232 11.25 18.53 14.01
N CYS A 233 10.31 18.50 14.96
CA CYS A 233 9.87 19.72 15.64
C CYS A 233 11.00 20.40 16.44
N SER A 234 11.88 19.60 17.05
CA SER A 234 13.04 20.13 17.78
C SER A 234 14.05 20.79 16.85
N ALA A 235 14.28 20.24 15.65
CA ALA A 235 15.15 20.84 14.65
C ALA A 235 14.64 22.21 14.19
N PHE A 236 13.33 22.32 13.89
CA PHE A 236 12.73 23.59 13.50
C PHE A 236 12.71 24.63 14.63
N ALA A 237 12.55 24.21 15.88
CA ALA A 237 12.66 25.12 17.02
C ALA A 237 14.09 25.67 17.19
N GLY A 238 15.11 24.83 16.97
CA GLY A 238 16.52 25.25 16.98
C GLY A 238 16.85 26.23 15.84
N GLU A 239 16.37 25.95 14.63
CA GLU A 239 16.60 26.80 13.45
C GLU A 239 15.89 28.17 13.57
N LYS A 240 14.69 28.21 14.17
CA LYS A 240 13.99 29.46 14.47
C LYS A 240 14.72 30.30 15.54
N LEU A 241 15.31 29.66 16.55
CA LEU A 241 16.12 30.33 17.56
C LEU A 241 17.43 30.87 16.95
N GLU A 242 18.09 30.14 16.05
CA GLU A 242 19.29 30.62 15.36
C GLU A 242 19.01 31.79 14.40
N LEU A 243 17.86 31.78 13.70
CA LEU A 243 17.42 32.90 12.85
C LEU A 243 17.02 34.14 13.67
N GLU A 244 16.34 33.95 14.82
CA GLU A 244 16.05 35.04 15.76
C GLU A 244 17.33 35.59 16.42
N GLU A 245 18.31 34.74 16.76
CA GLU A 245 19.62 35.17 17.27
C GLU A 245 20.45 35.91 16.22
N GLN A 246 20.29 35.62 14.92
CA GLN A 246 20.93 36.34 13.81
C GLN A 246 20.24 37.66 13.44
N SER A 247 18.96 37.81 13.81
CA SER A 247 18.19 39.05 13.64
C SER A 247 18.36 40.07 14.78
N LEU A 248 18.98 39.67 15.90
CA LEU A 248 19.26 40.57 17.02
C LEU A 248 20.51 41.43 16.74
N ASP A 249 20.43 42.72 17.08
CA ASP A 249 21.52 43.70 16.94
C ASP A 249 22.83 43.13 17.51
N PRO A 250 23.98 43.23 16.81
CA PRO A 250 25.29 42.76 17.29
C PRO A 250 25.62 43.17 18.74
N LEU A 251 25.08 44.30 19.23
CA LEU A 251 25.29 44.77 20.60
C LEU A 251 24.50 43.98 21.66
N GLN A 252 23.38 43.34 21.30
CA GLN A 252 22.61 42.50 22.23
C GLN A 252 23.24 41.12 22.44
N ARG A 253 24.04 40.63 21.47
CA ARG A 253 24.76 39.36 21.56
C ARG A 253 25.86 39.33 22.63
N LEU A 254 26.32 40.49 23.11
CA LEU A 254 27.42 40.59 24.09
C LEU A 254 26.98 40.85 25.55
N GLY A 255 25.67 40.87 25.83
CA GLY A 255 25.17 41.01 27.21
C GLY A 255 25.49 42.35 27.89
N LEU A 256 25.82 43.39 27.12
CA LEU A 256 26.14 44.72 27.66
C LEU A 256 24.88 45.60 27.69
N LYS A 257 24.38 45.89 28.90
CA LYS A 257 23.34 46.91 29.11
C LYS A 257 23.98 48.30 28.97
N LEU A 258 23.57 49.05 27.95
CA LEU A 258 23.80 50.50 27.92
C LEU A 258 23.01 51.14 29.08
N GLN A 259 23.73 51.69 30.04
CA GLN A 259 23.18 52.62 31.02
C GLN A 259 23.08 53.99 30.36
N ASN A 260 21.87 54.55 30.39
CA ASN A 260 21.54 55.85 29.80
C ASN A 260 22.41 57.00 30.36
N LEU A 261 22.80 57.91 29.45
CA LEU A 261 22.76 59.36 29.63
C LEU A 261 22.28 59.98 28.32
#